data_AF-A0A7L0KB09-F1
#
_entry.id   AF-A0A7L0KB09-F1
#
_cell.length_a   1.000
_cell.length_b   1.000
_cell.length_c   1.000
_cell.angle_alpha   90.00
_cell.angle_beta   90.00
_cell.angle_gamma   90.00
#
_symmetry.space_group_name_H-M   'P 1'
#
loop_
_entity.id
_entity.type
_entity.pdbx_description
1 polymer ?
#
loop_
_entity_poly.entity_id
_entity_poly.type
_entity_poly.pdbx_seq_one_letter_code
_entity_poly.pdbx_strand_id
1 'polypeptide(L)'
;SFASLRCQRCVVVGNGNSIHGQRFGKMIDSHHAVIRLNDASVKEYKKDVGERISIRLFFPESALPNPLENNDNDTLMVFVPFKPLDFLWLREVLLKTRNKTKVGFWRQPPQEWNGNVSQLCILNPYVTYEATYKLLQLNTSSRRYATTGIIALNLALRTCQEVNITGFGYPGNHDNTTPIHYYNTGHSQKKELFQHNLTAERNWLLKMMEWGVSTDLASPAVQAQHH
;
A
#
# COMPACT_ATOMS: atom_id res chain seq x y z
N SER A 1 -3.32 21.84 26.47
CA SER A 1 -2.82 22.80 25.46
C SER A 1 -2.84 22.11 24.12
N PHE A 2 -3.39 22.73 23.06
CA PHE A 2 -3.29 22.20 21.69
C PHE A 2 -1.82 22.03 21.23
N ALA A 3 -0.85 22.65 21.92
CA ALA A 3 0.58 22.50 21.66
C ALA A 3 1.17 21.11 21.97
N SER A 4 0.42 20.21 22.63
CA SER A 4 0.87 18.82 22.85
C SER A 4 0.36 17.83 21.79
N LEU A 5 -0.46 18.28 20.83
CA LEU A 5 -0.88 17.46 19.71
C LEU A 5 0.18 17.57 18.60
N ARG A 6 1.11 16.60 18.57
CA ARG A 6 2.09 16.51 17.49
C ARG A 6 1.34 16.18 16.20
N CYS A 7 1.26 17.14 15.26
CA CYS A 7 0.61 16.93 13.96
C CYS A 7 1.32 15.78 13.22
N GLN A 8 0.66 14.65 13.08
CA GLN A 8 1.19 13.46 12.45
C GLN A 8 0.97 13.57 10.95
N ARG A 9 2.07 13.88 10.24
CA ARG A 9 2.15 13.94 8.79
C ARG A 9 2.51 12.55 8.30
N CYS A 10 1.65 11.97 7.49
CA CYS A 10 1.83 10.64 6.95
C CYS A 10 2.03 10.72 5.45
N VAL A 11 2.83 9.79 4.91
CA VAL A 11 2.89 9.56 3.48
C VAL A 11 2.51 8.12 3.16
N VAL A 12 1.60 7.95 2.21
CA VAL A 12 1.31 6.63 1.61
C VAL A 12 2.13 6.51 0.33
N VAL A 13 3.03 5.53 0.31
CA VAL A 13 3.88 5.26 -0.84
C VAL A 13 3.29 4.10 -1.62
N GLY A 14 2.69 4.42 -2.77
CA GLY A 14 2.22 3.44 -3.73
C GLY A 14 3.38 2.73 -4.45
N ASN A 15 3.04 1.68 -5.18
CA ASN A 15 4.03 0.84 -5.85
C ASN A 15 4.25 1.24 -7.32
N GLY A 16 3.57 2.28 -7.82
CA GLY A 16 3.57 2.67 -9.23
C GLY A 16 4.94 3.06 -9.74
N ASN A 17 5.23 2.75 -11.01
CA ASN A 17 6.50 3.12 -11.67
C ASN A 17 6.71 4.64 -11.80
N SER A 18 5.68 5.46 -11.56
CA SER A 18 5.76 6.93 -11.60
C SER A 18 6.81 7.51 -10.64
N ILE A 19 7.18 6.79 -9.57
CA ILE A 19 8.21 7.22 -8.63
C ILE A 19 9.63 6.85 -9.06
N HIS A 20 9.80 5.97 -10.04
CA HIS A 20 11.12 5.50 -10.48
C HIS A 20 11.97 6.65 -11.02
N GLY A 21 13.19 6.82 -10.51
CA GLY A 21 14.12 7.88 -10.89
C GLY A 21 13.78 9.28 -10.35
N GLN A 22 12.69 9.46 -9.60
CA GLN A 22 12.23 10.76 -9.11
C GLN A 22 12.99 11.28 -7.88
N ARG A 23 13.76 10.42 -7.21
CA ARG A 23 14.59 10.77 -6.04
C ARG A 23 13.82 11.35 -4.83
N PHE A 24 12.57 10.95 -4.62
CA PHE A 24 11.73 11.44 -3.51
C PHE A 24 12.11 10.87 -2.14
N GLY A 25 13.12 10.02 -2.02
CA GLY A 25 13.37 9.26 -0.80
C GLY A 25 13.58 10.10 0.45
N LYS A 26 14.37 11.17 0.38
CA LYS A 26 14.57 12.10 1.51
C LYS A 26 13.27 12.79 1.93
N MET A 27 12.45 13.18 0.96
CA MET A 27 11.17 13.84 1.21
C MET A 27 10.18 12.87 1.85
N ILE A 28 10.12 11.62 1.38
CA ILE A 28 9.32 10.55 1.98
C ILE A 28 9.73 10.32 3.43
N ASP A 29 11.02 10.13 3.69
CA ASP A 29 11.53 9.80 5.03
C ASP A 29 11.38 10.94 6.06
N SER A 30 11.12 12.17 5.58
CA SER A 30 10.85 13.34 6.43
C SER A 30 9.48 13.32 7.12
N HIS A 31 8.57 12.43 6.71
CA HIS A 31 7.23 12.30 7.28
C HIS A 31 7.26 11.67 8.68
N HIS A 32 6.24 11.90 9.50
CA HIS A 32 6.12 11.29 10.82
C HIS A 32 5.76 9.80 10.75
N ALA A 33 5.03 9.37 9.73
CA ALA A 33 4.82 7.96 9.43
C ALA A 33 4.90 7.69 7.92
N VAL A 34 5.53 6.59 7.55
CA VAL A 34 5.63 6.14 6.15
C VAL A 34 4.85 4.83 6.02
N ILE A 35 3.80 4.84 5.20
CA ILE A 35 2.91 3.70 4.98
C ILE A 35 3.24 3.09 3.61
N ARG A 36 3.62 1.82 3.59
CA ARG A 36 3.98 1.06 2.39
C ARG A 36 3.08 -0.14 2.18
N LEU A 37 3.13 -0.71 0.98
CA LEU A 37 2.16 -1.71 0.53
C LEU A 37 2.88 -2.96 0.00
N ASN A 38 2.26 -4.11 0.23
CA ASN A 38 2.58 -5.37 -0.42
C ASN A 38 4.07 -5.76 -0.21
N ASP A 39 4.69 -6.35 -1.23
CA ASP A 39 6.08 -6.82 -1.27
C ASP A 39 7.06 -5.79 -1.85
N ALA A 40 6.72 -4.50 -1.83
CA ALA A 40 7.49 -3.46 -2.51
C ALA A 40 8.91 -3.32 -1.94
N SER A 41 9.91 -3.54 -2.80
CA SER A 41 11.33 -3.48 -2.42
C SER A 41 11.79 -2.05 -2.17
N VAL A 42 12.51 -1.84 -1.06
CA VAL A 42 13.07 -0.53 -0.71
C VAL A 42 14.58 -0.47 -0.90
N LYS A 43 15.29 -1.57 -0.67
CA LYS A 43 16.76 -1.61 -0.57
C LYS A 43 17.49 -1.06 -1.80
N GLU A 44 16.99 -1.36 -2.99
CA GLU A 44 17.61 -0.98 -4.26
C GLU A 44 17.13 0.39 -4.77
N TYR A 45 16.01 0.89 -4.22
CA TYR A 45 15.31 2.08 -4.71
C TYR A 45 15.30 3.23 -3.69
N LYS A 46 16.13 3.16 -2.65
CA LYS A 46 16.18 4.11 -1.52
C LYS A 46 16.20 5.58 -1.95
N LYS A 47 16.91 5.90 -3.03
CA LYS A 47 16.98 7.27 -3.56
C LYS A 47 15.58 7.76 -3.95
N ASP A 48 14.79 6.91 -4.58
CA ASP A 48 13.47 7.25 -5.11
C ASP A 48 12.38 7.12 -4.05
N VAL A 49 12.42 6.03 -3.26
CA VAL A 49 11.31 5.67 -2.38
C VAL A 49 11.60 5.85 -0.90
N GLY A 50 12.81 6.21 -0.50
CA GLY A 50 13.22 6.36 0.91
C GLY A 50 13.46 5.01 1.58
N GLU A 51 13.96 5.01 2.80
CA GLU A 51 14.27 3.79 3.56
C GLU A 51 13.22 3.46 4.63
N ARG A 52 12.54 4.47 5.15
CA ARG A 52 11.76 4.35 6.38
C ARG A 52 10.41 3.67 6.14
N ILE A 53 9.99 2.84 7.08
CA ILE A 53 8.72 2.09 7.02
C ILE A 53 8.09 2.04 8.41
N SER A 54 7.04 2.82 8.63
CA SER A 54 6.29 2.78 9.90
C SER A 54 5.18 1.75 9.89
N ILE A 55 4.47 1.62 8.75
CA ILE A 55 3.36 0.68 8.58
C ILE A 55 3.50 0.01 7.22
N ARG A 56 3.35 -1.31 7.16
CA ARG A 56 3.25 -2.04 5.89
C ARG A 56 1.96 -2.86 5.83
N LEU A 57 1.10 -2.52 4.86
CA LEU A 57 -0.11 -3.28 4.59
C LEU A 57 0.23 -4.45 3.66
N PHE A 58 -0.22 -5.65 4.00
CA PHE A 58 0.01 -6.86 3.21
C PHE A 58 -1.15 -7.85 3.34
N PHE A 59 -1.20 -8.80 2.43
CA PHE A 59 -2.15 -9.92 2.42
C PHE A 59 -1.40 -11.18 1.95
N PRO A 60 -1.95 -12.39 2.06
CA PRO A 60 -1.18 -13.63 1.86
C PRO A 60 -0.37 -13.64 0.56
N GLU A 61 -1.00 -13.28 -0.57
CA GLU A 61 -0.38 -13.33 -1.89
C GLU A 61 0.69 -12.24 -2.14
N SER A 62 0.77 -11.23 -1.26
CA SER A 62 1.81 -10.19 -1.28
C SER A 62 2.76 -10.25 -0.08
N ALA A 63 2.66 -11.29 0.75
CA ALA A 63 3.50 -11.45 1.92
C ALA A 63 4.93 -11.89 1.54
N LEU A 64 5.92 -11.33 2.22
CA LEU A 64 7.30 -11.79 2.18
C LEU A 64 7.52 -12.86 3.26
N PRO A 65 8.27 -13.95 2.99
CA PRO A 65 8.58 -14.97 4.00
C PRO A 65 9.31 -14.39 5.22
N ASN A 66 10.25 -13.47 4.98
CA ASN A 66 10.98 -12.76 6.02
C ASN A 66 10.75 -11.25 5.89
N PRO A 67 9.70 -10.69 6.53
CA PRO A 67 9.43 -9.27 6.44
C PRO A 67 10.54 -8.43 7.08
N LEU A 68 11.28 -8.94 8.07
CA LEU A 68 12.35 -8.19 8.75
C LEU A 68 13.50 -7.81 7.81
N GLU A 69 13.69 -8.54 6.71
CA GLU A 69 14.71 -8.18 5.73
C GLU A 69 14.40 -6.90 4.99
N ASN A 70 13.13 -6.52 4.86
CA ASN A 70 12.68 -5.39 4.03
C ASN A 70 11.93 -4.33 4.82
N ASN A 71 11.96 -4.38 6.15
CA ASN A 71 11.26 -3.49 7.07
C ASN A 71 12.17 -3.04 8.21
N ASP A 72 11.81 -1.93 8.85
CA ASP A 72 12.41 -1.51 10.12
C ASP A 72 11.96 -2.46 11.24
N ASN A 73 12.74 -2.57 12.31
CA ASN A 73 12.44 -3.50 13.42
C ASN A 73 11.11 -3.19 14.13
N ASP A 74 10.69 -1.93 14.09
CA ASP A 74 9.46 -1.41 14.69
C ASP A 74 8.34 -1.18 13.67
N THR A 75 8.51 -1.65 12.42
CA THR A 75 7.44 -1.56 11.41
C THR A 75 6.20 -2.35 11.86
N LEU A 76 5.05 -1.68 11.89
CA LEU A 76 3.75 -2.29 12.09
C LEU A 76 3.29 -3.01 10.83
N MET A 77 3.21 -4.34 10.88
CA MET A 77 2.72 -5.20 9.81
C MET A 77 1.20 -5.30 9.90
N VAL A 78 0.49 -4.68 8.96
CA VAL A 78 -0.98 -4.65 8.92
C VAL A 78 -1.49 -5.66 7.90
N PHE A 79 -2.07 -6.74 8.41
CA PHE A 79 -2.69 -7.79 7.61
C PHE A 79 -4.07 -7.34 7.10
N VAL A 80 -4.28 -7.38 5.79
CA VAL A 80 -5.51 -6.97 5.11
C VAL A 80 -6.28 -8.21 4.62
N PRO A 81 -7.32 -8.65 5.33
CA PRO A 81 -8.12 -9.80 4.90
C PRO A 81 -9.12 -9.41 3.82
N PHE A 82 -9.09 -10.11 2.68
CA PHE A 82 -10.05 -9.95 1.58
C PHE A 82 -11.03 -11.12 1.48
N LYS A 83 -10.63 -12.31 1.95
CA LYS A 83 -11.42 -13.54 1.91
C LYS A 83 -11.21 -14.40 3.17
N PRO A 84 -12.18 -15.27 3.55
CA PRO A 84 -12.03 -16.15 4.72
C PRO A 84 -10.74 -16.98 4.71
N LEU A 85 -10.30 -17.38 3.52
CA LEU A 85 -9.07 -18.13 3.29
C LEU A 85 -7.81 -17.39 3.78
N ASP A 86 -7.82 -16.06 3.80
CA ASP A 86 -6.67 -15.27 4.25
C ASP A 86 -6.44 -15.48 5.75
N PHE A 87 -7.51 -15.54 6.55
CA PHE A 87 -7.41 -15.85 7.98
C PHE A 87 -6.91 -17.27 8.23
N LEU A 88 -7.28 -18.23 7.38
CA LEU A 88 -6.78 -19.59 7.47
C LEU A 88 -5.27 -19.62 7.24
N TRP A 89 -4.78 -18.96 6.18
CA TRP A 89 -3.35 -18.84 5.93
C TRP A 89 -2.62 -18.18 7.11
N LEU A 90 -3.16 -17.08 7.65
CA LEU A 90 -2.54 -16.37 8.78
C LEU A 90 -2.40 -17.30 10.00
N ARG A 91 -3.47 -18.03 10.32
CA ARG A 91 -3.45 -19.03 11.40
C ARG A 91 -2.41 -20.12 11.14
N GLU A 92 -2.33 -20.65 9.93
CA GLU A 92 -1.41 -21.73 9.56
C GLU A 92 0.06 -21.32 9.66
N VAL A 93 0.42 -20.10 9.22
CA VAL A 93 1.80 -19.61 9.30
C VAL A 93 2.20 -19.25 10.75
N LEU A 94 1.29 -18.66 11.53
CA LEU A 94 1.56 -18.33 12.94
C LEU A 94 1.68 -19.58 13.81
N LEU A 95 0.85 -20.60 13.58
CA LEU A 95 0.89 -21.87 14.31
C LEU A 95 1.87 -22.89 13.72
N LYS A 96 2.56 -22.55 12.61
CA LYS A 96 3.52 -23.41 11.91
C LYS A 96 2.96 -24.79 11.61
N THR A 97 1.73 -24.86 11.08
CA THR A 97 1.07 -26.14 10.76
C THR A 97 1.84 -26.92 9.68
N ARG A 98 1.79 -28.26 9.73
CA ARG A 98 2.44 -29.13 8.72
C ARG A 98 1.77 -29.02 7.35
N ASN A 99 0.44 -29.09 7.32
CA ASN A 99 -0.35 -28.92 6.11
C ASN A 99 -0.82 -27.47 6.03
N LYS A 100 -0.55 -26.83 4.90
CA LYS A 100 -0.92 -25.46 4.63
C LYS A 100 -1.76 -25.37 3.38
N THR A 101 -2.70 -24.45 3.39
CA THR A 101 -3.62 -24.23 2.29
C THR A 101 -2.90 -23.56 1.12
N LYS A 102 -2.99 -24.16 -0.06
CA LYS A 102 -2.34 -23.70 -1.30
C LYS A 102 -3.31 -23.32 -2.41
N VAL A 103 -4.58 -23.72 -2.29
CA VAL A 103 -5.61 -23.51 -3.31
C VAL A 103 -6.46 -22.30 -2.93
N GLY A 104 -6.88 -21.51 -3.92
CA GLY A 104 -7.72 -20.33 -3.71
C GLY A 104 -6.96 -18.99 -3.62
N PHE A 105 -5.63 -19.03 -3.81
CA PHE A 105 -4.78 -17.85 -3.94
C PHE A 105 -4.34 -17.68 -5.39
N TRP A 106 -4.34 -16.44 -5.90
CA TRP A 106 -3.94 -16.15 -7.29
C TRP A 106 -2.43 -16.17 -7.49
N ARG A 107 -1.67 -15.90 -6.42
CA ARG A 107 -0.22 -16.12 -6.28
C ARG A 107 0.00 -16.93 -5.01
N GLN A 108 0.90 -17.91 -5.06
CA GLN A 108 1.16 -18.76 -3.90
C GLN A 108 1.71 -17.92 -2.75
N PRO A 109 1.03 -17.88 -1.58
CA PRO A 109 1.53 -17.18 -0.42
C PRO A 109 2.69 -17.96 0.20
N PRO A 110 3.57 -17.31 0.97
CA PRO A 110 4.69 -17.99 1.57
C PRO A 110 4.20 -19.02 2.59
N GLN A 111 4.91 -20.15 2.65
CA GLN A 111 4.59 -21.25 3.56
C GLN A 111 5.08 -20.98 4.98
N GLU A 112 5.92 -19.96 5.17
CA GLU A 112 6.42 -19.50 6.44
C GLU A 112 6.36 -17.98 6.45
N TRP A 113 6.10 -17.40 7.61
CA TRP A 113 6.12 -15.96 7.82
C TRP A 113 6.86 -15.67 9.12
N ASN A 114 8.11 -15.24 9.00
CA ASN A 114 9.04 -15.02 10.10
C ASN A 114 9.00 -13.55 10.58
N GLY A 115 7.79 -12.99 10.70
CA GLY A 115 7.58 -11.65 11.22
C GLY A 115 7.44 -11.60 12.74
N ASN A 116 7.66 -10.42 13.32
CA ASN A 116 7.41 -10.19 14.74
C ASN A 116 5.89 -10.11 15.00
N VAL A 117 5.34 -11.12 15.68
CA VAL A 117 3.90 -11.19 15.99
C VAL A 117 3.44 -10.02 16.85
N SER A 118 4.31 -9.44 17.68
CA SER A 118 3.98 -8.25 18.50
C SER A 118 3.78 -6.99 17.66
N GLN A 119 4.28 -7.00 16.41
CA GLN A 119 4.13 -5.94 15.43
C GLN A 119 3.11 -6.31 14.34
N LEU A 120 2.32 -7.37 14.54
CA LEU A 120 1.26 -7.77 13.61
C LEU A 120 -0.08 -7.23 14.08
N CYS A 121 -0.81 -6.58 13.17
CA CYS A 121 -2.19 -6.15 13.39
C CYS A 121 -3.09 -6.64 12.26
N ILE A 122 -4.32 -7.02 12.58
CA ILE A 122 -5.35 -7.35 11.58
C ILE A 122 -6.17 -6.11 11.31
N LEU A 123 -6.23 -5.67 10.05
CA LEU A 123 -7.05 -4.54 9.66
C LEU A 123 -8.54 -4.88 9.83
N ASN A 124 -9.29 -3.99 10.49
CA ASN A 124 -10.74 -4.10 10.55
C ASN A 124 -11.32 -4.08 9.12
N PRO A 125 -12.04 -5.12 8.67
CA PRO A 125 -12.60 -5.18 7.31
C PRO A 125 -13.50 -4.01 6.94
N TYR A 126 -14.03 -3.27 7.92
CA TYR A 126 -14.80 -2.05 7.69
C TYR A 126 -13.99 -0.97 6.97
N VAL A 127 -12.68 -0.87 7.20
CA VAL A 127 -11.81 0.09 6.50
C VAL A 127 -11.76 -0.22 5.00
N THR A 128 -11.68 -1.50 4.64
CA THR A 128 -11.75 -1.96 3.25
C THR A 128 -13.14 -1.74 2.65
N TYR A 129 -14.20 -2.04 3.42
CA TYR A 129 -15.59 -1.82 3.01
C TYR A 129 -15.85 -0.33 2.71
N GLU A 130 -15.43 0.56 3.58
CA GLU A 130 -15.62 2.00 3.42
C GLU A 130 -14.85 2.53 2.21
N ALA A 131 -13.57 2.17 2.08
CA ALA A 131 -12.77 2.52 0.92
C ALA A 131 -13.47 2.11 -0.39
N THR A 132 -14.01 0.90 -0.41
CA THR A 132 -14.64 0.32 -1.60
C THR A 132 -16.01 0.92 -1.91
N TYR A 133 -16.90 0.98 -0.93
CA TYR A 133 -18.33 1.22 -1.15
C TYR A 133 -18.81 2.60 -0.71
N LYS A 134 -18.06 3.29 0.16
CA LYS A 134 -18.39 4.65 0.60
C LYS A 134 -17.57 5.70 -0.15
N LEU A 135 -16.26 5.48 -0.26
CA LEU A 135 -15.36 6.42 -0.94
C LEU A 135 -15.41 6.25 -2.46
N LEU A 136 -15.10 5.05 -2.96
CA LEU A 136 -15.11 4.77 -4.41
C LEU A 136 -16.51 4.53 -4.98
N GLN A 137 -17.51 4.31 -4.13
CA GLN A 137 -18.91 4.05 -4.52
C GLN A 137 -19.04 2.92 -5.55
N LEU A 138 -18.21 1.87 -5.42
CA LEU A 138 -18.28 0.72 -6.33
C LEU A 138 -19.59 -0.04 -6.14
N ASN A 139 -20.06 -0.71 -7.19
CA ASN A 139 -21.26 -1.54 -7.09
C ASN A 139 -20.93 -2.83 -6.32
N THR A 140 -21.69 -3.10 -5.25
CA THR A 140 -21.58 -4.31 -4.42
C THR A 140 -21.72 -5.61 -5.23
N SER A 141 -22.54 -5.60 -6.28
CA SER A 141 -22.76 -6.75 -7.16
C SER A 141 -21.57 -7.06 -8.07
N SER A 142 -20.66 -6.10 -8.28
CA SER A 142 -19.51 -6.28 -9.18
C SER A 142 -18.40 -7.16 -8.60
N ARG A 143 -18.45 -7.45 -7.28
CA ARG A 143 -17.38 -8.12 -6.51
C ARG A 143 -16.01 -7.45 -6.62
N ARG A 144 -15.94 -6.23 -7.17
CA ARG A 144 -14.71 -5.42 -7.20
C ARG A 144 -14.52 -4.72 -5.86
N TYR A 145 -13.26 -4.50 -5.50
CA TYR A 145 -12.88 -3.82 -4.27
C TYR A 145 -11.71 -2.86 -4.51
N ALA A 146 -11.51 -1.94 -3.57
CA ALA A 146 -10.42 -0.97 -3.62
C ALA A 146 -9.04 -1.64 -3.58
N THR A 147 -8.06 -1.09 -4.28
CA THR A 147 -6.66 -1.52 -4.15
C THR A 147 -6.13 -1.32 -2.72
N THR A 148 -5.09 -2.07 -2.35
CA THR A 148 -4.38 -1.86 -1.07
C THR A 148 -3.93 -0.40 -0.90
N GLY A 149 -3.62 0.31 -1.99
CA GLY A 149 -3.23 1.73 -1.95
C GLY A 149 -4.36 2.64 -1.49
N ILE A 150 -5.58 2.47 -2.02
CA ILE A 150 -6.74 3.25 -1.56
C ILE A 150 -7.16 2.84 -0.14
N ILE A 151 -7.04 1.56 0.21
CA ILE A 151 -7.29 1.09 1.58
C ILE A 151 -6.30 1.73 2.57
N ALA A 152 -5.02 1.79 2.22
CA ALA A 152 -3.99 2.45 3.02
C ALA A 152 -4.22 3.96 3.13
N LEU A 153 -4.66 4.60 2.06
CA LEU A 153 -5.04 6.01 2.07
C LEU A 153 -6.25 6.26 2.99
N ASN A 154 -7.28 5.40 2.96
CA ASN A 154 -8.40 5.49 3.91
C ASN A 154 -7.91 5.30 5.37
N LEU A 155 -6.99 4.37 5.61
CA LEU A 155 -6.38 4.20 6.94
C LEU A 155 -5.61 5.45 7.38
N ALA A 156 -4.81 6.05 6.49
CA ALA A 156 -4.05 7.26 6.76
C ALA A 156 -4.97 8.45 7.10
N LEU A 157 -6.04 8.65 6.32
CA LEU A 157 -7.03 9.71 6.56
C LEU A 157 -7.75 9.58 7.91
N ARG A 158 -7.81 8.37 8.48
CA ARG A 158 -8.41 8.09 9.79
C ARG A 158 -7.45 8.27 10.96
N THR A 159 -6.15 8.26 10.72
CA THR A 159 -5.12 8.18 11.76
C THR A 159 -4.15 9.36 11.77
N CYS A 160 -4.05 10.09 10.67
CA CYS A 160 -3.11 11.18 10.46
C CYS A 160 -3.83 12.52 10.31
N GLN A 161 -3.13 13.62 10.62
CA GLN A 161 -3.68 14.98 10.44
C GLN A 161 -3.37 15.56 9.07
N GLU A 162 -2.25 15.15 8.46
CA GLU A 162 -1.87 15.51 7.09
C GLU A 162 -1.49 14.22 6.36
N VAL A 163 -1.99 14.07 5.12
CA VAL A 163 -1.76 12.87 4.32
C VAL A 163 -1.21 13.24 2.95
N ASN A 164 0.01 12.83 2.71
CA ASN A 164 0.65 12.93 1.41
C ASN A 164 0.65 11.56 0.71
N ILE A 165 0.68 11.57 -0.61
CA ILE A 165 0.77 10.37 -1.42
C ILE A 165 1.92 10.51 -2.42
N THR A 166 2.46 9.39 -2.86
CA THR A 166 3.36 9.34 -4.02
C THR A 166 3.41 7.91 -4.57
N GLY A 167 3.87 7.71 -5.80
CA GLY A 167 3.90 6.38 -6.43
C GLY A 167 2.50 5.80 -6.69
N PHE A 168 1.48 6.64 -6.77
CA PHE A 168 0.14 6.25 -7.22
C PHE A 168 0.01 6.40 -8.74
N GLY A 169 -0.96 5.67 -9.30
CA GLY A 169 -1.24 5.66 -10.74
C GLY A 169 -0.69 4.42 -11.45
N TYR A 170 -1.16 4.25 -12.69
CA TYR A 170 -0.85 3.11 -13.55
C TYR A 170 -0.51 3.62 -14.95
N PRO A 171 0.33 2.88 -15.71
CA PRO A 171 0.52 3.15 -17.14
C PRO A 171 -0.82 3.23 -17.87
N GLY A 172 -0.89 4.04 -18.93
CA GLY A 172 -2.11 4.18 -19.73
C GLY A 172 -2.52 2.86 -20.39
N ASN A 173 -3.80 2.71 -20.75
CA ASN A 173 -4.33 1.45 -21.32
C ASN A 173 -3.58 0.94 -22.58
N HIS A 174 -2.91 1.85 -23.30
CA HIS A 174 -2.13 1.55 -24.51
C HIS A 174 -0.61 1.45 -24.24
N ASP A 175 -0.16 1.73 -23.03
CA ASP A 175 1.24 1.59 -22.62
C ASP A 175 1.48 0.19 -22.07
N ASN A 176 2.05 -0.67 -22.91
CA ASN A 176 2.47 -2.02 -22.53
C ASN A 176 3.98 -2.11 -22.26
N THR A 177 4.70 -0.99 -22.32
CA THR A 177 6.16 -0.94 -22.20
C THR A 177 6.61 -0.54 -20.81
N THR A 178 5.86 0.37 -20.17
CA THR A 178 6.17 0.83 -18.82
C THR A 178 5.78 -0.25 -17.80
N PRO A 179 6.70 -0.67 -16.91
CA PRO A 179 6.36 -1.53 -15.79
C PRO A 179 5.24 -0.93 -14.93
N ILE A 180 4.40 -1.76 -14.33
CA ILE A 180 3.39 -1.26 -13.39
C ILE A 180 4.08 -0.80 -12.10
N HIS A 181 5.12 -1.52 -11.68
CA HIS A 181 5.81 -1.28 -10.42
C HIS A 181 7.22 -0.74 -10.61
N TYR A 182 7.66 0.17 -9.73
CA TYR A 182 8.99 0.77 -9.79
C TYR A 182 10.14 -0.23 -9.56
N TYR A 183 9.84 -1.39 -8.96
CA TYR A 183 10.79 -2.45 -8.63
C TYR A 183 10.72 -3.64 -9.58
N ASN A 184 9.84 -3.61 -10.58
CA ASN A 184 9.74 -4.67 -11.57
C ASN A 184 10.52 -4.29 -12.82
N THR A 185 11.41 -5.17 -13.26
CA THR A 185 12.15 -5.09 -14.52
C THR A 185 11.44 -5.81 -15.68
N GLY A 186 10.21 -6.32 -15.47
CA GLY A 186 9.46 -7.12 -16.44
C GLY A 186 7.96 -6.80 -16.50
N HIS A 187 7.24 -7.50 -17.40
CA HIS A 187 5.81 -7.32 -17.63
C HIS A 187 4.98 -7.87 -16.46
N SER A 188 4.71 -7.04 -15.46
CA SER A 188 3.73 -7.30 -14.40
C SER A 188 2.37 -7.69 -14.98
N GLN A 189 1.80 -8.79 -14.48
CA GLN A 189 0.62 -9.42 -15.06
C GLN A 189 -0.62 -8.58 -14.79
N LYS A 190 -1.30 -8.12 -15.86
CA LYS A 190 -2.62 -7.44 -15.80
C LYS A 190 -3.68 -8.20 -14.98
N LYS A 191 -3.48 -9.50 -14.69
CA LYS A 191 -4.34 -10.33 -13.83
C LYS A 191 -4.51 -9.79 -12.42
N GLU A 192 -3.47 -9.15 -11.85
CA GLU A 192 -3.48 -8.60 -10.49
C GLU A 192 -4.46 -7.43 -10.35
N LEU A 193 -4.78 -6.75 -11.45
CA LEU A 193 -5.59 -5.53 -11.44
C LEU A 193 -7.06 -5.76 -11.82
N PHE A 194 -7.43 -6.97 -12.26
CA PHE A 194 -8.78 -7.25 -12.77
C PHE A 194 -9.88 -7.07 -11.71
N GLN A 195 -9.53 -7.27 -10.43
CA GLN A 195 -10.45 -7.16 -9.31
C GLN A 195 -10.71 -5.71 -8.87
N HIS A 196 -10.01 -4.74 -9.47
CA HIS A 196 -10.07 -3.33 -9.12
C HIS A 196 -10.69 -2.48 -10.24
N ASN A 197 -11.22 -1.31 -9.88
CA ASN A 197 -11.69 -0.32 -10.85
C ASN A 197 -10.74 0.89 -10.83
N LEU A 198 -9.64 0.79 -11.57
CA LEU A 198 -8.56 1.79 -11.56
C LEU A 198 -9.02 3.17 -12.04
N THR A 199 -10.01 3.22 -12.92
CA THR A 199 -10.63 4.48 -13.37
C THR A 199 -11.36 5.16 -12.22
N ALA A 200 -12.15 4.41 -11.44
CA ALA A 200 -12.83 4.95 -10.27
C ALA A 200 -11.82 5.43 -9.21
N GLU A 201 -10.76 4.67 -8.96
CA GLU A 201 -9.70 5.05 -8.02
C GLU A 201 -8.97 6.31 -8.46
N ARG A 202 -8.58 6.40 -9.73
CA ARG A 202 -7.93 7.60 -10.29
C ARG A 202 -8.82 8.83 -10.16
N ASN A 203 -10.09 8.72 -10.55
CA ASN A 203 -11.03 9.84 -10.47
C ASN A 203 -11.26 10.29 -9.03
N TRP A 204 -11.34 9.34 -8.09
CA TRP A 204 -11.47 9.66 -6.68
C TRP A 204 -10.22 10.35 -6.13
N LEU A 205 -9.01 9.84 -6.42
CA LEU A 205 -7.75 10.47 -6.02
C LEU A 205 -7.61 11.90 -6.53
N LEU A 206 -7.95 12.15 -7.80
CA LEU A 206 -7.92 13.49 -8.38
C LEU A 206 -8.82 14.47 -7.61
N LYS A 207 -10.03 14.04 -7.23
CA LYS A 207 -10.94 14.87 -6.40
C LYS A 207 -10.37 15.13 -5.01
N MET A 208 -9.75 14.14 -4.38
CA MET A 208 -9.14 14.30 -3.05
C MET A 208 -8.00 15.33 -3.07
N MET A 209 -7.23 15.36 -4.15
CA MET A 209 -6.18 16.38 -4.35
C MET A 209 -6.77 17.75 -4.67
N GLU A 210 -7.79 17.82 -5.52
CA GLU A 210 -8.50 19.07 -5.84
C GLU A 210 -9.10 19.73 -4.59
N TRP A 211 -9.65 18.93 -3.67
CA TRP A 211 -10.21 19.42 -2.40
C TRP A 211 -9.15 19.67 -1.32
N GLY A 212 -7.87 19.44 -1.59
CA GLY A 212 -6.79 19.64 -0.62
C GLY A 212 -6.80 18.65 0.55
N VAL A 213 -7.51 17.52 0.44
CA VAL A 213 -7.56 16.49 1.48
C VAL A 213 -6.29 15.64 1.51
N SER A 214 -5.65 15.47 0.34
CA SER A 214 -4.35 14.81 0.22
C SER A 214 -3.48 15.51 -0.80
N THR A 215 -2.16 15.50 -0.61
CA THR A 215 -1.22 16.10 -1.57
C THR A 215 -0.34 15.03 -2.22
N ASP A 216 -0.24 15.04 -3.55
CA ASP A 216 0.75 14.22 -4.25
C ASP A 216 2.11 14.93 -4.24
N LEU A 217 3.11 14.26 -3.67
CA LEU A 217 4.48 14.77 -3.62
C LEU A 217 5.07 14.94 -5.02
N ALA A 218 4.60 14.18 -6.01
CA ALA A 218 5.02 14.32 -7.40
C ALA A 218 4.40 15.53 -8.12
N SER A 219 3.46 16.25 -7.48
CA SER A 219 2.80 17.39 -8.12
C SER A 219 3.79 18.54 -8.38
N PRO A 220 3.67 19.26 -9.52
CA PRO A 220 4.58 20.36 -9.84
C PRO A 220 4.64 21.44 -8.77
N ALA A 221 3.52 21.70 -8.09
CA ALA A 221 3.44 22.68 -7.01
C ALA A 221 4.33 22.33 -5.81
N VAL A 222 4.41 21.05 -5.44
CA VAL A 222 5.27 20.58 -4.34
C VAL A 222 6.72 20.55 -4.78
N GLN A 223 7.00 20.09 -6.00
CA GLN A 223 8.37 20.02 -6.53
C GLN A 223 9.01 21.41 -6.62
N ALA A 224 8.25 22.44 -6.98
CA ALA A 224 8.74 23.82 -7.06
C ALA A 224 9.18 24.41 -5.69
N GLN A 225 8.70 23.87 -4.57
CA GLN A 225 9.05 24.35 -3.22
C GLN A 225 10.32 23.69 -2.65
N HIS A 226 10.83 22.65 -3.31
CA HIS A 226 11.96 21.84 -2.84
C HIS A 226 13.19 21.91 -3.76
N HIS A 227 13.18 22.79 -4.76
CA HIS A 227 14.32 23.14 -5.61
C HIS A 227 15.02 24.42 -5.17
#